data_AF-A0A0D3FX54-F1
#
_entry.id   AF-A0A0D3FX54-F1
#
_cell.length_a   1.000
_cell.length_b   1.000
_cell.length_c   1.000
_cell.angle_alpha   90.00
_cell.angle_beta   90.00
_cell.angle_gamma   90.00
#
_symmetry.space_group_name_H-M   'P 1'
#
loop_
_entity.id
_entity.type
_entity.pdbx_description
1 polymer ?
#
loop_
_entity_poly.entity_id
_entity_poly.type
_entity_poly.pdbx_seq_one_letter_code
_entity_poly.pdbx_strand_id
1 'polypeptide(L)'
;MAGGDLRSLVAVCAAVTAAMWYARFAARRLRPGLPRLAAFVPVLAVLPFLPLAFRALHPRAISGFFLAWLAEAGADKLVIAESEAVVAFVRDTGIWAAASGSQCINSLSRANLFFPSRPIDRTPMMAGGDLRSLLAVVAAVAAAMSYVRFVARRLRPGLPRLAAFVPVLAVLPVIPLAFRALHLRVTSGFFLGWLAEFKLLLLASGHGPLDTSLPLPAFVAIASLPVRRRAQRDSENAPRPGLGLVTSAVMAALLATIVSVYPHKERMNEYVLLMLYSLHVYLALELVLAFAAAAVRAVMGMDLEPQFDRPYLSASLREFWGRRWNLSVPALLRQCVSRPVRARVGGGVAGVAAGVLAAFLVSGIMHEAVIYYATLRPPTGEPTAFFALHGACAVAEGWFAAHKGWPRPPRAVATALTLAFILATGFWLIVPPITRTGTDRVVIAESEAMVAFVRDAGSWAAASVRSALTGHS
;
A
#
# COMPACT_ATOMS: atom_id res chain seq x y z
N MET A 1 27.06 -19.79 0.29
CA MET A 1 26.02 -18.93 -0.30
C MET A 1 24.73 -19.16 0.46
N ALA A 2 24.34 -18.22 1.32
CA ALA A 2 23.19 -18.37 2.21
C ALA A 2 21.88 -18.12 1.45
N GLY A 3 20.79 -18.82 1.82
CA GLY A 3 19.50 -18.80 1.10
C GLY A 3 18.82 -17.43 0.91
N GLY A 4 19.34 -16.35 1.49
CA GLY A 4 18.91 -14.97 1.22
C GLY A 4 19.43 -14.41 -0.11
N ASP A 5 20.62 -14.83 -0.56
CA ASP A 5 21.21 -14.39 -1.82
C ASP A 5 20.48 -15.00 -3.02
N LEU A 6 20.03 -16.25 -2.89
CA LEU A 6 19.30 -16.94 -3.95
C LEU A 6 17.92 -16.31 -4.19
N ARG A 7 17.19 -15.90 -3.13
CA ARG A 7 15.90 -15.22 -3.27
C ARG A 7 16.04 -13.82 -3.86
N SER A 8 17.08 -13.10 -3.47
CA SER A 8 17.41 -11.78 -4.01
C SER A 8 17.81 -11.87 -5.48
N LEU A 9 18.59 -12.89 -5.84
CA LEU A 9 18.98 -13.17 -7.22
C LEU A 9 17.77 -13.56 -8.08
N VAL A 10 16.89 -14.43 -7.60
CA VAL A 10 15.66 -14.81 -8.32
C VAL A 10 14.75 -13.61 -8.54
N ALA A 11 14.60 -12.73 -7.54
CA ALA A 11 13.79 -11.51 -7.67
C ALA A 11 14.41 -10.49 -8.65
N VAL A 12 15.74 -10.30 -8.61
CA VAL A 12 16.45 -9.46 -9.58
C VAL A 12 16.34 -10.02 -10.98
N CYS A 13 16.57 -11.33 -11.15
CA CYS A 13 16.40 -12.00 -12.43
C CYS A 13 14.96 -11.85 -12.93
N ALA A 14 13.95 -12.03 -12.07
CA ALA A 14 12.55 -11.84 -12.46
C ALA A 14 12.24 -10.38 -12.86
N ALA A 15 12.74 -9.39 -12.13
CA ALA A 15 12.55 -7.97 -12.44
C ALA A 15 13.26 -7.55 -13.74
N VAL A 16 14.49 -8.01 -13.94
CA VAL A 16 15.27 -7.78 -15.16
C VAL A 16 14.62 -8.52 -16.34
N THR A 17 14.21 -9.78 -16.18
CA THR A 17 13.49 -10.54 -17.21
C THR A 17 12.16 -9.88 -17.57
N ALA A 18 11.41 -9.38 -16.59
CA ALA A 18 10.20 -8.61 -16.81
C ALA A 18 10.48 -7.32 -17.58
N ALA A 19 11.53 -6.58 -17.22
CA ALA A 19 11.97 -5.38 -17.93
C ALA A 19 12.40 -5.70 -19.37
N MET A 20 13.12 -6.80 -19.60
CA MET A 20 13.54 -7.28 -20.92
C MET A 20 12.35 -7.68 -21.80
N TRP A 21 11.41 -8.45 -21.25
CA TRP A 21 10.17 -8.83 -21.94
C TRP A 21 9.35 -7.61 -22.33
N TYR A 22 9.23 -6.66 -21.41
CA TYR A 22 8.52 -5.42 -21.63
C TYR A 22 9.21 -4.53 -22.68
N ALA A 23 10.53 -4.39 -22.64
CA ALA A 23 11.32 -3.66 -23.64
C ALA A 23 11.10 -4.25 -25.05
N ARG A 24 11.16 -5.58 -25.19
CA ARG A 24 10.89 -6.28 -26.46
C ARG A 24 9.45 -6.08 -26.92
N PHE A 25 8.49 -6.07 -26.00
CA PHE A 25 7.09 -5.78 -26.31
C PHE A 25 6.91 -4.33 -26.80
N ALA A 26 7.48 -3.35 -26.10
CA ALA A 26 7.40 -1.94 -26.45
C ALA A 26 8.03 -1.65 -27.81
N ALA A 27 9.22 -2.22 -28.09
CA ALA A 27 9.90 -2.09 -29.37
C ALA A 27 9.07 -2.64 -30.55
N ARG A 28 8.32 -3.74 -30.35
CA ARG A 28 7.50 -4.39 -31.38
C ARG A 28 6.14 -3.73 -31.59
N ARG A 29 5.55 -3.13 -30.57
CA ARG A 29 4.15 -2.63 -30.61
C ARG A 29 4.03 -1.12 -30.70
N LEU A 30 5.07 -0.36 -30.33
CA LEU A 30 5.06 1.10 -30.38
C LEU A 30 5.90 1.60 -31.55
N ARG A 31 5.36 2.58 -32.29
CA ARG A 31 6.05 3.24 -33.40
C ARG A 31 7.36 3.89 -32.90
N PRO A 32 8.43 3.92 -33.70
CA PRO A 32 9.67 4.63 -33.36
C PRO A 32 9.39 6.11 -33.03
N GLY A 33 10.12 6.68 -32.08
CA GLY A 33 9.99 8.08 -31.63
C GLY A 33 9.59 8.24 -30.15
N LEU A 34 9.09 9.43 -29.79
CA LEU A 34 8.70 9.82 -28.42
C LEU A 34 7.82 8.78 -27.67
N PRO A 35 6.86 8.09 -28.31
CA PRO A 35 6.05 7.05 -27.66
C PRO A 35 6.85 5.82 -27.20
N ARG A 36 7.89 5.45 -27.96
CA ARG A 36 8.78 4.34 -27.64
C ARG A 36 9.77 4.73 -26.54
N LEU A 37 10.31 5.96 -26.59
CA LEU A 37 11.13 6.54 -25.53
C LEU A 37 10.37 6.66 -24.20
N ALA A 38 9.15 7.19 -24.22
CA ALA A 38 8.28 7.27 -23.05
C ALA A 38 7.94 5.89 -22.46
N ALA A 39 7.90 4.85 -23.30
CA ALA A 39 7.69 3.48 -22.85
C ALA A 39 8.90 2.90 -22.10
N PHE A 40 10.11 3.42 -22.31
CA PHE A 40 11.30 3.00 -21.54
C PHE A 40 11.46 3.76 -20.22
N VAL A 41 10.75 4.86 -20.00
CA VAL A 41 10.82 5.67 -18.77
C VAL A 41 10.62 4.84 -17.49
N PRO A 42 9.66 3.91 -17.39
CA PRO A 42 9.54 3.05 -16.20
C PRO A 42 10.74 2.14 -15.99
N VAL A 43 11.39 1.65 -17.06
CA VAL A 43 12.59 0.80 -16.95
C VAL A 43 13.79 1.64 -16.52
N LEU A 44 13.96 2.83 -17.11
CA LEU A 44 15.03 3.78 -16.81
C LEU A 44 14.90 4.42 -15.42
N ALA A 45 13.67 4.64 -14.95
CA ALA A 45 13.40 5.16 -13.61
C ALA A 45 13.59 4.12 -12.50
N VAL A 46 13.62 2.82 -12.85
CA VAL A 46 13.70 1.71 -11.89
C VAL A 46 15.11 1.16 -11.73
N LEU A 47 15.91 1.18 -12.81
CA LEU A 47 17.32 0.77 -12.81
C LEU A 47 18.17 1.41 -11.69
N PRO A 48 18.00 2.71 -11.32
CA PRO A 48 18.76 3.35 -10.25
C PRO A 48 18.42 2.85 -8.84
N PHE A 49 17.25 2.21 -8.65
CA PHE A 49 16.77 1.74 -7.34
C PHE A 49 17.02 0.24 -7.11
N LEU A 50 17.36 -0.52 -8.16
CA LEU A 50 17.75 -1.92 -8.04
C LEU A 50 18.93 -2.13 -7.06
N PRO A 51 19.99 -1.29 -7.04
CA PRO A 51 21.09 -1.45 -6.07
C PRO A 51 20.67 -1.18 -4.62
N LEU A 52 19.62 -0.38 -4.39
CA LEU A 52 19.14 -0.03 -3.05
C LEU A 52 18.28 -1.14 -2.42
N ALA A 53 17.71 -2.02 -3.25
CA ALA A 53 16.85 -3.11 -2.80
C ALA A 53 17.61 -4.43 -2.54
N PHE A 54 18.85 -4.60 -3.03
CA PHE A 54 19.52 -5.92 -3.05
C PHE A 54 20.99 -5.84 -2.61
N ARG A 55 21.30 -6.45 -1.44
CA ARG A 55 22.58 -6.33 -0.72
C ARG A 55 23.83 -6.92 -1.41
N ALA A 56 23.71 -7.61 -2.56
CA ALA A 56 24.78 -8.49 -3.05
C ALA A 56 25.24 -8.29 -4.50
N LEU A 57 24.67 -7.36 -5.27
CA LEU A 57 25.10 -7.15 -6.67
C LEU A 57 26.00 -5.92 -6.80
N HIS A 58 27.26 -6.18 -7.17
CA HIS A 58 28.27 -5.16 -7.40
C HIS A 58 27.82 -4.18 -8.51
N PRO A 59 27.92 -2.86 -8.34
CA PRO A 59 27.47 -1.87 -9.33
C PRO A 59 28.04 -2.08 -10.74
N ARG A 60 29.27 -2.59 -10.84
CA ARG A 60 29.94 -2.92 -12.12
C ARG A 60 29.28 -4.07 -12.90
N ALA A 61 28.62 -5.01 -12.22
CA ALA A 61 27.91 -6.10 -12.88
C ALA A 61 26.61 -5.59 -13.53
N ILE A 62 25.93 -4.64 -12.89
CA ILE A 62 24.70 -4.01 -13.38
C ILE A 62 24.98 -3.11 -14.58
N SER A 63 26.04 -2.30 -14.53
CA SER A 63 26.44 -1.46 -15.67
C SER A 63 26.99 -2.26 -16.86
N GLY A 64 27.72 -3.36 -16.62
CA GLY A 64 28.13 -4.29 -17.67
C GLY A 64 26.94 -4.97 -18.38
N PHE A 65 25.94 -5.41 -17.60
CA PHE A 65 24.71 -5.98 -18.15
C PHE A 65 23.88 -4.95 -18.93
N PHE A 66 23.89 -3.68 -18.49
CA PHE A 66 23.19 -2.58 -19.15
C PHE A 66 23.83 -2.19 -20.50
N LEU A 67 25.16 -2.17 -20.58
CA LEU A 67 25.87 -1.93 -21.84
C LEU A 67 25.68 -3.10 -22.82
N ALA A 68 25.67 -4.34 -22.32
CA ALA A 68 25.30 -5.51 -23.11
C ALA A 68 23.83 -5.45 -23.59
N TRP A 69 22.91 -4.94 -22.76
CA TRP A 69 21.50 -4.70 -23.11
C TRP A 69 21.33 -3.65 -24.23
N LEU A 70 22.07 -2.54 -24.21
CA LEU A 70 22.04 -1.54 -25.30
C LEU A 70 22.58 -2.12 -26.62
N ALA A 71 23.61 -2.96 -26.54
CA ALA A 71 24.23 -3.60 -27.70
C ALA A 71 23.34 -4.68 -28.33
N GLU A 72 22.68 -5.53 -27.54
CA GLU A 72 21.81 -6.61 -28.04
C GLU A 72 20.40 -6.13 -28.45
N ALA A 73 19.91 -5.02 -27.90
CA ALA A 73 18.55 -4.53 -28.18
C ALA A 73 18.39 -3.80 -29.53
N GLY A 74 19.45 -3.68 -30.34
CA GLY A 74 19.40 -3.05 -31.66
C GLY A 74 18.96 -1.59 -31.61
N ALA A 75 19.34 -0.86 -30.55
CA ALA A 75 19.04 0.55 -30.41
C ALA A 75 19.77 1.34 -31.52
N ASP A 76 19.04 2.14 -32.30
CA ASP A 76 19.62 3.02 -33.32
C ASP A 76 20.74 3.89 -32.72
N LYS A 77 21.75 4.23 -33.52
CA LYS A 77 22.93 5.03 -33.11
C LYS A 77 22.57 6.32 -32.35
N LEU A 78 21.38 6.88 -32.59
CA LEU A 78 20.85 8.05 -31.89
C LEU A 78 20.55 7.79 -30.40
N VAL A 79 19.99 6.63 -30.06
CA VAL A 79 19.66 6.22 -28.68
C VAL A 79 20.95 5.89 -27.90
N ILE A 80 21.94 5.31 -28.59
CA ILE A 80 23.26 5.04 -28.01
C ILE A 80 23.98 6.35 -27.69
N ALA A 81 23.98 7.32 -28.61
CA ALA A 81 24.60 8.63 -28.41
C ALA A 81 23.93 9.45 -27.27
N GLU A 82 22.61 9.43 -27.15
CA GLU A 82 21.90 10.08 -26.04
C GLU A 82 22.10 9.32 -24.72
N SER A 83 22.24 8.00 -24.75
CA SER A 83 22.56 7.21 -23.55
C SER A 83 23.97 7.50 -23.03
N GLU A 84 24.94 7.74 -23.91
CA GLU A 84 26.28 8.19 -23.51
C GLU A 84 26.25 9.61 -22.92
N ALA A 85 25.41 10.51 -23.45
CA ALA A 85 25.21 11.84 -22.87
C ALA A 85 24.55 11.78 -21.47
N VAL A 86 23.60 10.86 -21.26
CA VAL A 86 22.98 10.61 -19.93
C VAL A 86 23.97 9.96 -18.97
N VAL A 87 24.79 9.02 -19.43
CA VAL A 87 25.86 8.40 -18.64
C VAL A 87 26.95 9.43 -18.30
N ALA A 88 27.29 10.34 -19.21
CA ALA A 88 28.19 11.47 -18.96
C ALA A 88 27.57 12.46 -17.95
N PHE A 89 26.29 12.80 -18.07
CA PHE A 89 25.56 13.62 -17.10
C PHE A 89 25.56 13.00 -15.68
N VAL A 90 25.37 11.69 -15.57
CA VAL A 90 25.41 10.94 -14.30
C VAL A 90 26.84 10.83 -13.74
N ARG A 91 27.84 10.79 -14.61
CA ARG A 91 29.27 10.80 -14.22
C ARG A 91 29.70 12.18 -13.71
N ASP A 92 29.25 13.24 -14.37
CA ASP A 92 29.68 14.63 -14.12
C ASP A 92 28.90 15.30 -12.97
N THR A 93 27.72 14.77 -12.59
CA THR A 93 26.96 15.21 -11.40
C THR A 93 27.50 14.68 -10.06
N GLY A 94 28.61 13.94 -10.06
CA GLY A 94 29.31 13.52 -8.83
C GLY A 94 28.63 12.39 -8.03
N ILE A 95 27.49 11.87 -8.51
CA ILE A 95 26.75 10.77 -7.87
C ILE A 95 27.60 9.49 -7.78
N TRP A 96 28.54 9.29 -8.71
CA TRP A 96 29.45 8.13 -8.73
C TRP A 96 30.57 8.20 -7.68
N ALA A 97 31.08 9.39 -7.34
CA ALA A 97 32.21 9.53 -6.41
C ALA A 97 31.83 9.15 -4.97
N ALA A 98 30.56 9.30 -4.59
CA ALA A 98 30.04 8.85 -3.29
C ALA A 98 29.94 7.32 -3.17
N ALA A 99 29.92 6.58 -4.28
CA ALA A 99 29.70 5.13 -4.32
C ALA A 99 30.98 4.31 -4.56
N SER A 100 32.08 4.91 -5.04
CA SER A 100 33.27 4.19 -5.49
C SER A 100 34.53 4.37 -4.62
N GLY A 101 34.41 4.88 -3.40
CA GLY A 101 35.54 5.01 -2.46
C GLY A 101 36.10 3.63 -2.04
N SER A 102 37.10 3.14 -2.78
CA SER A 102 37.71 1.82 -2.64
C SER A 102 38.43 1.57 -1.31
N GLN A 103 38.76 2.61 -0.54
CA GLN A 103 39.31 2.46 0.82
C GLN A 103 38.25 2.14 1.88
N CYS A 104 36.96 2.40 1.64
CA CYS A 104 35.89 2.08 2.58
C CYS A 104 35.58 0.57 2.60
N ILE A 105 35.81 -0.12 1.47
CA ILE A 105 35.43 -1.53 1.26
C ILE A 105 36.33 -2.51 2.03
N ASN A 106 37.62 -2.22 2.17
CA ASN A 106 38.54 -3.11 2.91
C ASN A 106 38.39 -3.01 4.44
N SER A 107 37.90 -1.88 4.96
CA SER A 107 37.51 -1.74 6.38
C SER A 107 36.19 -2.47 6.70
N LEU A 108 35.29 -2.56 5.71
CA LEU A 108 33.99 -3.24 5.83
C LEU A 108 34.05 -4.78 5.77
N SER A 109 35.18 -5.37 5.36
CA SER A 109 35.38 -6.82 5.29
C SER A 109 35.68 -7.47 6.65
N ARG A 110 36.29 -6.73 7.60
CA ARG A 110 36.65 -7.24 8.94
C ARG A 110 35.61 -6.97 10.04
N ALA A 111 34.53 -6.26 9.75
CA ALA A 111 33.43 -6.05 10.69
C ALA A 111 32.22 -6.89 10.26
N ASN A 112 31.74 -7.78 11.14
CA ASN A 112 30.48 -8.52 11.02
C ASN A 112 29.27 -7.57 10.80
N LEU A 113 29.10 -7.05 9.58
CA LEU A 113 28.09 -6.04 9.22
C LEU A 113 26.99 -6.57 8.29
N PHE A 114 26.94 -7.88 8.06
CA PHE A 114 25.86 -8.51 7.31
C PHE A 114 24.81 -9.05 8.28
N PHE A 115 23.75 -8.26 8.46
CA PHE A 115 22.77 -8.27 9.56
C PHE A 115 23.32 -7.62 10.83
N PRO A 116 23.19 -6.30 11.00
CA PRO A 116 22.81 -5.87 12.32
C PRO A 116 21.41 -6.45 12.53
N SER A 117 21.21 -7.17 13.62
CA SER A 117 20.02 -6.97 14.44
C SER A 117 19.89 -5.46 14.62
N ARG A 118 19.31 -4.76 13.63
CA ARG A 118 19.25 -3.30 13.66
C ARG A 118 18.32 -2.99 14.83
N PRO A 119 18.82 -2.36 15.90
CA PRO A 119 17.90 -1.83 16.88
C PRO A 119 16.99 -0.89 16.10
N ILE A 120 15.68 -0.99 16.38
CA ILE A 120 14.74 0.07 16.05
C ILE A 120 15.41 1.38 16.50
N ASP A 121 15.79 2.22 15.54
CA ASP A 121 16.38 3.52 15.82
C ASP A 121 15.30 4.33 16.53
N ARG A 122 15.52 4.66 17.81
CA ARG A 122 14.50 5.16 18.74
C ARG A 122 14.28 6.68 18.63
N THR A 123 14.67 7.30 17.52
CA THR A 123 14.60 8.75 17.37
C THR A 123 13.33 9.14 16.61
N PRO A 124 12.32 9.74 17.29
CA PRO A 124 11.09 10.15 16.65
C PRO A 124 11.30 11.55 16.09
N MET A 125 11.69 11.65 14.82
CA MET A 125 11.54 12.89 14.07
C MET A 125 11.45 12.52 12.60
N MET A 126 10.58 13.19 11.84
CA MET A 126 10.65 13.16 10.37
C MET A 126 12.03 13.68 9.95
N ALA A 127 13.02 12.80 9.91
CA ALA A 127 14.35 13.13 9.45
C ALA A 127 14.21 13.63 8.01
N GLY A 128 14.98 14.63 7.60
CA GLY A 128 14.94 15.18 6.23
C GLY A 128 15.20 14.16 5.10
N GLY A 129 15.47 12.89 5.43
CA GLY A 129 15.41 11.74 4.52
C GLY A 129 13.98 11.32 4.13
N ASP A 130 13.02 11.26 5.05
CA ASP A 130 11.67 10.77 4.74
C ASP A 130 10.85 11.77 3.91
N LEU A 131 11.08 13.08 4.06
CA LEU A 131 10.47 14.09 3.17
C LEU A 131 11.00 13.94 1.74
N ARG A 132 12.31 13.70 1.58
CA ARG A 132 12.90 13.41 0.27
C ARG A 132 12.37 12.11 -0.32
N SER A 133 12.26 11.05 0.49
CA SER A 133 11.62 9.80 0.09
C SER A 133 10.17 10.01 -0.32
N LEU A 134 9.40 10.81 0.42
CA LEU A 134 8.00 11.11 0.10
C LEU A 134 7.87 11.80 -1.27
N LEU A 135 8.67 12.83 -1.52
CA LEU A 135 8.68 13.53 -2.81
C LEU A 135 9.08 12.58 -3.97
N ALA A 136 10.11 11.76 -3.76
CA ALA A 136 10.55 10.77 -4.75
C ALA A 136 9.45 9.72 -5.02
N VAL A 137 8.79 9.23 -3.98
CA VAL A 137 7.68 8.27 -4.06
C VAL A 137 6.50 8.88 -4.81
N VAL A 138 6.09 10.10 -4.47
CA VAL A 138 4.99 10.80 -5.15
C VAL A 138 5.30 10.99 -6.64
N ALA A 139 6.52 11.43 -6.97
CA ALA A 139 6.96 11.59 -8.36
C ALA A 139 6.99 10.26 -9.12
N ALA A 140 7.55 9.20 -8.52
CA ALA A 140 7.62 7.87 -9.11
C ALA A 140 6.22 7.28 -9.36
N VAL A 141 5.31 7.40 -8.39
CA VAL A 141 3.92 6.95 -8.52
C VAL A 141 3.20 7.76 -9.60
N ALA A 142 3.34 9.08 -9.64
CA ALA A 142 2.74 9.91 -10.67
C ALA A 142 3.24 9.52 -12.07
N ALA A 143 4.55 9.30 -12.24
CA ALA A 143 5.13 8.84 -13.50
C ALA A 143 4.61 7.44 -13.89
N ALA A 144 4.60 6.49 -12.96
CA ALA A 144 4.10 5.14 -13.20
C ALA A 144 2.62 5.12 -13.61
N MET A 145 1.76 5.85 -12.90
CA MET A 145 0.33 5.94 -13.21
C MET A 145 0.07 6.68 -14.53
N SER A 146 0.87 7.70 -14.84
CA SER A 146 0.81 8.41 -16.14
C SER A 146 1.16 7.47 -17.30
N TYR A 147 2.21 6.66 -17.12
CA TYR A 147 2.62 5.64 -18.08
C TYR A 147 1.53 4.57 -18.27
N VAL A 148 0.96 4.03 -17.19
CA VAL A 148 -0.17 3.09 -17.25
C VAL A 148 -1.32 3.67 -18.07
N ARG A 149 -1.73 4.91 -17.78
CA ARG A 149 -2.81 5.58 -18.52
C ARG A 149 -2.47 5.72 -20.00
N PHE A 150 -1.26 6.15 -20.32
CA PHE A 150 -0.78 6.34 -21.69
C PHE A 150 -0.87 5.05 -22.51
N VAL A 151 -0.44 3.93 -21.93
CA VAL A 151 -0.45 2.63 -22.57
C VAL A 151 -1.86 2.05 -22.64
N ALA A 152 -2.66 2.19 -21.59
CA ALA A 152 -4.03 1.71 -21.54
C ALA A 152 -4.91 2.33 -22.65
N ARG A 153 -4.65 3.58 -23.03
CA ARG A 153 -5.34 4.26 -24.15
C ARG A 153 -4.97 3.72 -25.54
N ARG A 154 -3.82 3.03 -25.66
CA ARG A 154 -3.29 2.53 -26.94
C ARG A 154 -3.44 1.03 -27.12
N LEU A 155 -3.47 0.29 -26.02
CA LEU A 155 -3.56 -1.16 -26.03
C LEU A 155 -4.97 -1.62 -25.69
N ARG A 156 -5.44 -2.63 -26.41
CA ARG A 156 -6.69 -3.33 -26.10
C ARG A 156 -6.58 -4.02 -24.73
N PRO A 157 -7.68 -4.10 -23.96
CA PRO A 157 -7.74 -4.90 -22.75
C PRO A 157 -7.28 -6.35 -22.94
N GLY A 158 -6.76 -6.96 -21.88
CA GLY A 158 -6.26 -8.33 -21.85
C GLY A 158 -4.74 -8.40 -21.78
N LEU A 159 -4.16 -9.45 -22.36
CA LEU A 159 -2.73 -9.76 -22.25
C LEU A 159 -1.78 -8.64 -22.71
N PRO A 160 -2.02 -7.89 -23.80
CA PRO A 160 -1.11 -6.83 -24.22
C PRO A 160 -0.99 -5.71 -23.18
N ARG A 161 -2.12 -5.32 -22.59
CA ARG A 161 -2.16 -4.30 -21.55
C ARG A 161 -1.51 -4.79 -20.26
N LEU A 162 -1.79 -6.04 -19.87
CA LEU A 162 -1.15 -6.66 -18.71
C LEU A 162 0.38 -6.72 -18.87
N ALA A 163 0.88 -7.21 -20.01
CA ALA A 163 2.32 -7.28 -20.30
C ALA A 163 2.99 -5.90 -20.20
N ALA A 164 2.29 -4.86 -20.65
CA ALA A 164 2.79 -3.50 -20.56
C ALA A 164 2.73 -2.90 -19.14
N PHE A 165 1.88 -3.41 -18.27
CA PHE A 165 1.79 -2.98 -16.87
C PHE A 165 2.80 -3.68 -15.97
N VAL A 166 3.35 -4.84 -16.38
CA VAL A 166 4.29 -5.65 -15.58
C VAL A 166 5.40 -4.82 -14.90
N PRO A 167 6.10 -3.88 -15.58
CA PRO A 167 7.13 -3.09 -14.91
C PRO A 167 6.60 -2.26 -13.75
N VAL A 168 5.39 -1.70 -13.89
CA VAL A 168 4.76 -0.92 -12.82
C VAL A 168 4.31 -1.83 -11.69
N LEU A 169 3.66 -2.96 -12.01
CA LEU A 169 3.20 -3.95 -11.02
C LEU A 169 4.37 -4.56 -10.22
N ALA A 170 5.56 -4.64 -10.81
CA ALA A 170 6.75 -5.12 -10.11
C ALA A 170 7.33 -4.08 -9.14
N VAL A 171 7.11 -2.79 -9.41
CA VAL A 171 7.78 -1.68 -8.70
C VAL A 171 6.94 -1.13 -7.57
N LEU A 172 5.61 -1.01 -7.75
CA LEU A 172 4.72 -0.44 -6.74
C LEU A 172 4.82 -1.15 -5.37
N PRO A 173 5.00 -2.48 -5.27
CA PRO A 173 5.18 -3.13 -3.97
C PRO A 173 6.54 -2.84 -3.31
N VAL A 174 7.54 -2.38 -4.08
CA VAL A 174 8.89 -2.08 -3.57
C VAL A 174 8.98 -0.65 -3.06
N ILE A 175 8.30 0.30 -3.72
CA ILE A 175 8.29 1.73 -3.36
C ILE A 175 8.09 2.00 -1.85
N PRO A 176 7.13 1.35 -1.15
CA PRO A 176 6.92 1.55 0.29
C PRO A 176 8.17 1.33 1.16
N LEU A 177 9.08 0.45 0.73
CA LEU A 177 10.29 0.12 1.47
C LEU A 177 11.32 1.26 1.51
N ALA A 178 11.11 2.33 0.72
CA ALA A 178 11.92 3.53 0.78
C ALA A 178 11.68 4.37 2.05
N PHE A 179 10.57 4.16 2.76
CA PHE A 179 10.24 4.89 3.98
C PHE A 179 10.90 4.27 5.22
N ARG A 180 11.50 5.14 6.05
CA ARG A 180 12.00 4.75 7.37
C ARG A 180 10.86 4.75 8.38
N ALA A 181 10.02 5.79 8.36
CA ALA A 181 8.81 5.86 9.16
C ALA A 181 7.85 4.70 8.86
N LEU A 182 7.44 4.00 9.91
CA LEU A 182 6.57 2.84 9.86
C LEU A 182 5.19 3.22 9.32
N HIS A 183 4.56 4.29 9.82
CA HIS A 183 3.22 4.68 9.37
C HIS A 183 3.17 5.00 7.87
N LEU A 184 4.20 5.67 7.35
CA LEU A 184 4.33 5.94 5.91
C LEU A 184 4.54 4.66 5.11
N ARG A 185 5.40 3.76 5.58
CA ARG A 185 5.66 2.47 4.93
C ARG A 185 4.43 1.57 4.89
N VAL A 186 3.70 1.43 6.00
CA VAL A 186 2.49 0.60 6.08
C VAL A 186 1.37 1.19 5.24
N THR A 187 1.13 2.50 5.33
CA THR A 187 0.07 3.17 4.56
C THR A 187 0.35 3.09 3.06
N SER A 188 1.57 3.39 2.62
CA SER A 188 1.96 3.27 1.20
C SER A 188 1.96 1.82 0.74
N GLY A 189 2.35 0.86 1.58
CA GLY A 189 2.26 -0.57 1.32
C GLY A 189 0.83 -1.03 1.06
N PHE A 190 -0.11 -0.59 1.91
CA PHE A 190 -1.52 -0.86 1.73
C PHE A 190 -2.08 -0.21 0.45
N PHE A 191 -1.71 1.04 0.16
CA PHE A 191 -2.23 1.76 -1.01
C PHE A 191 -1.64 1.26 -2.33
N LEU A 192 -0.31 1.18 -2.41
CA LEU A 192 0.43 0.88 -3.64
C LEU A 192 0.62 -0.61 -3.84
N GLY A 193 1.10 -1.32 -2.82
CA GLY A 193 1.38 -2.75 -2.89
C GLY A 193 0.12 -3.63 -2.93
N TRP A 194 -1.05 -3.08 -2.62
CA TRP A 194 -2.32 -3.81 -2.70
C TRP A 194 -3.37 -3.12 -3.58
N LEU A 195 -3.90 -1.97 -3.17
CA LEU A 195 -5.08 -1.43 -3.84
C LEU A 195 -4.77 -0.98 -5.27
N ALA A 196 -3.63 -0.32 -5.49
CA ALA A 196 -3.20 0.10 -6.80
C ALA A 196 -2.96 -1.11 -7.71
N GLU A 197 -2.22 -2.13 -7.26
CA GLU A 197 -2.03 -3.40 -7.97
C GLU A 197 -3.36 -3.96 -8.49
N PHE A 198 -4.36 -4.09 -7.62
CA PHE A 198 -5.65 -4.69 -7.96
C PHE A 198 -6.43 -3.81 -8.95
N LYS A 199 -6.38 -2.49 -8.79
CA LYS A 199 -6.99 -1.54 -9.73
C LYS A 199 -6.31 -1.62 -11.11
N LEU A 200 -4.98 -1.74 -11.16
CA LEU A 200 -4.22 -1.87 -12.40
C LEU A 200 -4.49 -3.20 -13.09
N LEU A 201 -4.60 -4.31 -12.36
CA LEU A 201 -4.98 -5.62 -12.92
C LEU A 201 -6.39 -5.63 -13.50
N LEU A 202 -7.34 -4.95 -12.84
CA LEU A 202 -8.68 -4.74 -13.40
C LEU A 202 -8.62 -3.92 -14.68
N LEU A 203 -7.90 -2.78 -14.66
CA LEU A 203 -7.73 -1.94 -15.84
C LEU A 203 -7.05 -2.70 -16.99
N ALA A 204 -6.06 -3.53 -16.69
CA ALA A 204 -5.41 -4.43 -17.66
C ALA A 204 -6.44 -5.32 -18.33
N SER A 205 -7.36 -5.87 -17.54
CA SER A 205 -8.45 -6.75 -17.98
C SER A 205 -9.64 -6.01 -18.59
N GLY A 206 -9.60 -4.68 -18.69
CA GLY A 206 -10.72 -3.88 -19.24
C GLY A 206 -11.89 -3.69 -18.29
N HIS A 207 -11.67 -3.95 -17.00
CA HIS A 207 -12.66 -3.83 -15.94
C HIS A 207 -12.23 -2.79 -14.91
N GLY A 208 -13.05 -2.61 -13.88
CA GLY A 208 -12.67 -1.89 -12.68
C GLY A 208 -13.07 -0.42 -12.67
N PRO A 209 -12.76 0.28 -11.56
CA PRO A 209 -13.18 1.66 -11.37
C PRO A 209 -12.30 2.67 -12.12
N LEU A 210 -11.17 2.24 -12.70
CA LEU A 210 -10.25 3.14 -13.40
C LEU A 210 -10.71 3.39 -14.83
N ASP A 211 -10.88 4.66 -15.18
CA ASP A 211 -11.20 5.10 -16.53
C ASP A 211 -10.07 5.99 -17.08
N THR A 212 -9.56 5.62 -18.26
CA THR A 212 -8.49 6.36 -18.95
C THR A 212 -8.94 7.70 -19.53
N SER A 213 -10.25 7.93 -19.65
CA SER A 213 -10.86 9.19 -20.09
C SER A 213 -10.66 10.32 -19.08
N LEU A 214 -10.45 9.97 -17.80
CA LEU A 214 -10.29 10.93 -16.72
C LEU A 214 -9.09 11.88 -16.95
N PRO A 215 -9.16 13.13 -16.44
CA PRO A 215 -8.00 14.01 -16.35
C PRO A 215 -6.83 13.32 -15.66
N LEU A 216 -5.60 13.62 -16.08
CA LEU A 216 -4.42 12.91 -15.57
C LEU A 216 -4.32 12.94 -14.03
N PRO A 217 -4.50 14.08 -13.34
CA PRO A 217 -4.44 14.10 -11.88
C PRO A 217 -5.53 13.25 -11.21
N ALA A 218 -6.73 13.20 -11.80
CA ALA A 218 -7.83 12.35 -11.32
C ALA A 218 -7.46 10.86 -11.45
N PHE A 219 -6.91 10.49 -12.61
CA PHE A 219 -6.47 9.11 -12.86
C PHE A 219 -5.39 8.70 -11.86
N VAL A 220 -4.35 9.53 -11.68
CA VAL A 220 -3.25 9.26 -10.74
C VAL A 220 -3.80 9.09 -9.32
N ALA A 221 -4.65 10.01 -8.86
CA ALA A 221 -5.23 9.97 -7.52
C ALA A 221 -6.10 8.73 -7.30
N ILE A 222 -7.00 8.39 -8.23
CA ILE A 222 -7.87 7.21 -8.09
C ILE A 222 -7.06 5.92 -8.20
N ALA A 223 -6.00 5.88 -9.00
CA ALA A 223 -5.17 4.70 -9.15
C ALA A 223 -4.31 4.43 -7.90
N SER A 224 -3.76 5.48 -7.28
CA SER A 224 -2.84 5.33 -6.14
C SER A 224 -3.53 5.33 -4.78
N LEU A 225 -4.63 6.06 -4.60
CA LEU A 225 -5.29 6.21 -3.29
C LEU A 225 -6.43 5.19 -3.12
N PRO A 226 -6.83 4.88 -1.87
CA PRO A 226 -7.91 3.95 -1.54
C PRO A 226 -9.31 4.47 -1.91
N VAL A 227 -9.43 5.42 -2.84
CA VAL A 227 -10.68 6.12 -3.12
C VAL A 227 -11.50 5.41 -4.20
N ARG A 228 -12.83 5.52 -4.09
CA ARG A 228 -13.80 5.10 -5.11
C ARG A 228 -14.71 6.26 -5.44
N ARG A 229 -14.80 6.58 -6.73
CA ARG A 229 -15.72 7.60 -7.24
C ARG A 229 -17.15 7.13 -7.04
N ARG A 230 -18.00 7.99 -6.47
CA ARG A 230 -19.42 7.73 -6.37
C ARG A 230 -20.06 7.74 -7.76
N ALA A 231 -20.94 6.78 -8.06
CA ALA A 231 -21.71 6.80 -9.30
C ALA A 231 -22.74 7.94 -9.26
N GLN A 232 -22.95 8.61 -10.41
CA GLN A 232 -23.84 9.77 -10.54
C GLN A 232 -25.29 9.48 -10.11
N ARG A 233 -25.76 8.23 -10.29
CA ARG A 233 -27.11 7.79 -9.87
C ARG A 233 -27.34 7.80 -8.35
N ASP A 234 -26.28 7.75 -7.54
CA ASP A 234 -26.39 7.76 -6.08
C ASP A 234 -26.33 9.18 -5.49
N SER A 235 -26.15 10.21 -6.32
CA SER A 235 -25.79 11.57 -5.92
C SER A 235 -26.98 12.51 -5.70
N GLU A 236 -28.13 12.25 -6.34
CA GLU A 236 -29.19 13.27 -6.43
C GLU A 236 -29.95 13.51 -5.13
N ASN A 237 -29.98 12.56 -4.18
CA ASN A 237 -30.80 12.68 -2.96
C ASN A 237 -30.14 12.19 -1.66
N ALA A 238 -28.85 11.87 -1.65
CA ALA A 238 -28.20 11.28 -0.48
C ALA A 238 -27.24 12.27 0.22
N PRO A 239 -27.19 12.31 1.57
CA PRO A 239 -26.24 13.13 2.30
C PRO A 239 -24.81 12.91 1.80
N ARG A 240 -24.01 13.97 1.74
CA ARG A 240 -22.59 13.90 1.35
C ARG A 240 -21.86 12.91 2.26
N PRO A 241 -21.38 11.78 1.74
CA PRO A 241 -20.76 10.77 2.57
C PRO A 241 -19.29 11.11 2.80
N GLY A 242 -18.84 10.83 4.02
CA GLY A 242 -17.51 11.15 4.50
C GLY A 242 -17.58 11.42 6.00
N LEU A 243 -16.47 11.17 6.69
CA LEU A 243 -16.35 11.56 8.08
C LEU A 243 -16.47 13.09 8.15
N GLY A 244 -17.55 13.60 8.77
CA GLY A 244 -17.73 15.04 8.95
C GLY A 244 -16.57 15.60 9.78
N LEU A 245 -16.21 16.87 9.58
CA LEU A 245 -15.07 17.49 10.28
C LEU A 245 -15.13 17.28 11.80
N VAL A 246 -16.31 17.41 12.40
CA VAL A 246 -16.54 17.16 13.83
C VAL A 246 -16.26 15.70 14.18
N THR A 247 -16.76 14.74 13.41
CA THR A 247 -16.53 13.32 13.65
C THR A 247 -15.04 12.97 13.51
N SER A 248 -14.35 13.53 12.51
CA SER A 248 -12.90 13.39 12.36
C SER A 248 -12.14 13.96 13.56
N ALA A 249 -12.53 15.14 14.03
CA ALA A 249 -11.93 15.76 15.20
C ALA A 249 -12.13 14.92 16.47
N VAL A 250 -13.34 14.38 16.69
CA VAL A 250 -13.63 13.47 17.81
C VAL A 250 -12.79 12.21 17.72
N MET A 251 -12.70 11.57 16.54
CA MET A 251 -11.86 10.38 16.36
C MET A 251 -10.38 10.67 16.55
N ALA A 252 -9.89 11.81 16.09
CA ALA A 252 -8.52 12.25 16.33
C ALA A 252 -8.24 12.50 17.82
N ALA A 253 -9.18 13.11 18.55
CA ALA A 253 -9.08 13.31 19.99
C ALA A 253 -9.10 11.99 20.76
N LEU A 254 -9.95 11.04 20.36
CA LEU A 254 -9.96 9.69 20.93
C LEU A 254 -8.64 8.96 20.67
N LEU A 255 -8.10 9.03 19.45
CA LEU A 255 -6.80 8.44 19.13
C LEU A 255 -5.68 9.10 19.96
N ALA A 256 -5.67 10.42 20.08
CA ALA A 256 -4.69 11.13 20.92
C ALA A 256 -4.79 10.74 22.40
N THR A 257 -6.01 10.48 22.90
CA THR A 257 -6.25 9.98 24.27
C THR A 257 -5.72 8.55 24.44
N ILE A 258 -5.93 7.67 23.46
CA ILE A 258 -5.34 6.32 23.48
C ILE A 258 -3.81 6.40 23.48
N VAL A 259 -3.25 7.31 22.68
CA VAL A 259 -1.80 7.52 22.61
C VAL A 259 -1.24 8.01 23.94
N SER A 260 -1.93 8.95 24.61
CA SER A 260 -1.46 9.51 25.89
C SER A 260 -1.45 8.52 27.05
N VAL A 261 -2.18 7.40 26.95
CA VAL A 261 -2.20 6.36 28.01
C VAL A 261 -1.15 5.27 27.79
N TYR A 262 -0.56 5.12 26.60
CA TYR A 262 0.47 4.10 26.34
C TYR A 262 1.73 4.17 27.22
N PRO A 263 2.17 5.34 27.72
CA PRO A 263 3.24 5.40 28.72
C PRO A 263 2.97 4.58 29.98
N HIS A 264 1.69 4.26 30.27
CA HIS A 264 1.27 3.46 31.41
C HIS A 264 0.91 2.01 31.04
N LYS A 265 1.25 1.53 29.83
CA LYS A 265 0.85 0.20 29.35
C LYS A 265 1.29 -0.97 30.23
N GLU A 266 2.43 -0.85 30.91
CA GLU A 266 2.97 -1.89 31.79
C GLU A 266 2.10 -2.09 33.06
N ARG A 267 1.22 -1.14 33.37
CA ARG A 267 0.26 -1.22 34.50
C ARG A 267 -1.12 -1.70 34.06
N MET A 268 -1.35 -1.89 32.77
CA MET A 268 -2.65 -2.24 32.22
C MET A 268 -2.85 -3.76 32.22
N ASN A 269 -4.09 -4.19 32.43
CA ASN A 269 -4.47 -5.57 32.12
C ASN A 269 -4.24 -5.84 30.62
N GLU A 270 -3.75 -7.03 30.29
CA GLU A 270 -3.40 -7.42 28.92
C GLU A 270 -4.57 -7.25 27.94
N TYR A 271 -5.79 -7.66 28.33
CA TYR A 271 -6.97 -7.52 27.47
C TYR A 271 -7.37 -6.06 27.22
N VAL A 272 -7.13 -5.18 28.20
CA VAL A 272 -7.32 -3.73 28.02
C VAL A 272 -6.33 -3.19 27.01
N LEU A 273 -5.05 -3.60 27.10
CA LEU A 273 -4.03 -3.19 26.13
C LEU A 273 -4.34 -3.68 24.71
N LEU A 274 -4.76 -4.94 24.57
CA LEU A 274 -5.18 -5.52 23.28
C LEU A 274 -6.40 -4.78 22.67
N MET A 275 -7.35 -4.39 23.51
CA MET A 275 -8.48 -3.56 23.09
C MET A 275 -8.02 -2.17 22.62
N LEU A 276 -7.12 -1.52 23.36
CA LEU A 276 -6.56 -0.23 22.96
C LEU A 276 -5.80 -0.33 21.62
N TYR A 277 -5.06 -1.41 21.38
CA TYR A 277 -4.43 -1.67 20.08
C TYR A 277 -5.46 -1.79 18.95
N SER A 278 -6.56 -2.50 19.18
CA SER A 278 -7.62 -2.64 18.17
C SER A 278 -8.32 -1.30 17.86
N LEU A 279 -8.62 -0.52 18.89
CA LEU A 279 -9.21 0.81 18.74
C LEU A 279 -8.25 1.78 18.05
N HIS A 280 -6.95 1.74 18.38
CA HIS A 280 -5.93 2.53 17.69
C HIS A 280 -5.92 2.22 16.20
N VAL A 281 -5.82 0.95 15.81
CA VAL A 281 -5.79 0.55 14.39
C VAL A 281 -7.05 1.01 13.67
N TYR A 282 -8.23 0.83 14.28
CA TYR A 282 -9.50 1.29 13.69
C TYR A 282 -9.50 2.81 13.47
N LEU A 283 -9.20 3.59 14.50
CA LEU A 283 -9.24 5.06 14.44
C LEU A 283 -8.17 5.61 13.49
N ALA A 284 -6.94 5.08 13.56
CA ALA A 284 -5.85 5.51 12.69
C ALA A 284 -6.18 5.21 11.22
N LEU A 285 -6.70 4.02 10.91
CA LEU A 285 -7.08 3.67 9.54
C LEU A 285 -8.22 4.54 9.03
N GLU A 286 -9.29 4.76 9.82
CA GLU A 286 -10.38 5.67 9.45
C GLU A 286 -9.86 7.09 9.15
N LEU A 287 -9.01 7.65 10.02
CA LEU A 287 -8.47 9.00 9.87
C LEU A 287 -7.57 9.14 8.63
N VAL A 288 -6.67 8.16 8.39
CA VAL A 288 -5.80 8.15 7.21
C VAL A 288 -6.63 8.08 5.92
N LEU A 289 -7.67 7.22 5.92
CA LEU A 289 -8.55 7.07 4.77
C LEU A 289 -9.44 8.31 4.54
N ALA A 290 -9.96 8.90 5.62
CA ALA A 290 -10.74 10.14 5.57
C ALA A 290 -9.88 11.32 5.08
N PHE A 291 -8.63 11.41 5.51
CA PHE A 291 -7.68 12.40 5.02
C PHE A 291 -7.40 12.24 3.53
N ALA A 292 -7.13 11.01 3.07
CA ALA A 292 -6.93 10.73 1.65
C ALA A 292 -8.17 11.11 0.81
N ALA A 293 -9.37 10.80 1.30
CA ALA A 293 -10.61 11.18 0.64
C ALA A 293 -10.82 12.70 0.60
N ALA A 294 -10.57 13.39 1.72
CA ALA A 294 -10.67 14.84 1.81
C ALA A 294 -9.70 15.55 0.88
N ALA A 295 -8.45 15.07 0.78
CA ALA A 295 -7.44 15.62 -0.13
C ALA A 295 -7.87 15.49 -1.59
N VAL A 296 -8.38 14.33 -2.01
CA VAL A 296 -8.90 14.14 -3.36
C VAL A 296 -10.10 15.03 -3.65
N ARG A 297 -11.03 15.16 -2.68
CA ARG A 297 -12.18 16.06 -2.83
C ARG A 297 -11.75 17.51 -2.97
N ALA A 298 -10.77 17.97 -2.18
CA ALA A 298 -10.29 19.34 -2.20
C ALA A 298 -9.60 19.71 -3.53
N VAL A 299 -8.80 18.79 -4.08
CA VAL A 299 -8.04 19.05 -5.32
C VAL A 299 -8.89 18.82 -6.57
N MET A 300 -9.81 17.85 -6.54
CA MET A 300 -10.48 17.35 -7.75
C MET A 300 -12.01 17.57 -7.77
N GLY A 301 -12.60 18.05 -6.67
CA GLY A 301 -14.05 18.24 -6.55
C GLY A 301 -14.86 16.94 -6.63
N MET A 302 -14.22 15.78 -6.41
CA MET A 302 -14.87 14.47 -6.55
C MET A 302 -15.51 13.99 -5.25
N ASP A 303 -16.76 13.55 -5.33
CA ASP A 303 -17.41 12.82 -4.24
C ASP A 303 -16.95 11.36 -4.22
N LEU A 304 -16.60 10.91 -3.02
CA LEU A 304 -16.02 9.60 -2.77
C LEU A 304 -16.92 8.75 -1.89
N GLU A 305 -16.91 7.44 -2.12
CA GLU A 305 -17.60 6.50 -1.23
C GLU A 305 -16.97 6.51 0.17
N PRO A 306 -17.77 6.40 1.24
CA PRO A 306 -17.25 6.26 2.60
C PRO A 306 -16.52 4.93 2.74
N GLN A 307 -15.49 4.91 3.59
CA GLN A 307 -14.61 3.74 3.73
C GLN A 307 -15.08 2.80 4.82
N PHE A 308 -15.83 3.30 5.80
CA PHE A 308 -16.44 2.52 6.85
C PHE A 308 -17.90 2.93 7.04
N ASP A 309 -18.70 2.00 7.56
CA ASP A 309 -20.08 2.23 7.99
C ASP A 309 -20.32 1.58 9.35
N ARG A 310 -19.97 2.32 10.43
CA ARG A 310 -20.23 1.94 11.83
C ARG A 310 -19.98 0.43 12.09
N PRO A 311 -18.73 -0.05 11.91
CA PRO A 311 -18.42 -1.49 11.97
C PRO A 311 -18.76 -2.15 13.30
N TYR A 312 -18.78 -1.39 14.39
CA TYR A 312 -19.21 -1.84 15.72
C TYR A 312 -20.71 -2.19 15.82
N LEU A 313 -21.53 -1.94 14.81
CA LEU A 313 -22.96 -2.34 14.76
C LEU A 313 -23.21 -3.61 13.95
N SER A 314 -22.14 -4.33 13.58
CA SER A 314 -22.23 -5.56 12.78
C SER A 314 -22.84 -6.70 13.57
N ALA A 315 -23.88 -7.34 13.05
CA ALA A 315 -24.53 -8.50 13.69
C ALA A 315 -24.09 -9.85 13.08
N SER A 316 -23.16 -9.83 12.11
CA SER A 316 -22.57 -11.02 11.48
C SER A 316 -21.21 -10.67 10.85
N LEU A 317 -20.36 -11.67 10.60
CA LEU A 317 -19.10 -11.48 9.88
C LEU A 317 -19.31 -10.99 8.45
N ARG A 318 -20.39 -11.45 7.80
CA ARG A 318 -20.78 -10.99 6.46
C ARG A 318 -21.11 -9.50 6.44
N GLU A 319 -21.80 -9.00 7.47
CA GLU A 319 -22.12 -7.58 7.61
C GLU A 319 -20.85 -6.77 7.88
N PHE A 320 -20.00 -7.23 8.80
CA PHE A 320 -18.74 -6.58 9.14
C PHE A 320 -17.84 -6.42 7.90
N TRP A 321 -17.39 -7.53 7.30
CA TRP A 321 -16.43 -7.50 6.19
C TRP A 321 -17.01 -7.06 4.86
N GLY A 322 -18.30 -7.30 4.63
CA GLY A 322 -18.92 -7.06 3.32
C GLY A 322 -19.47 -5.66 3.15
N ARG A 323 -19.89 -5.02 4.26
CA ARG A 323 -20.73 -3.81 4.24
C ARG A 323 -20.31 -2.70 5.20
N ARG A 324 -19.43 -2.96 6.17
CA ARG A 324 -19.11 -1.96 7.21
C ARG A 324 -17.63 -1.67 7.42
N TRP A 325 -16.75 -2.64 7.13
CA TRP A 325 -15.30 -2.50 7.31
C TRP A 325 -14.59 -2.28 5.97
N ASN A 326 -13.85 -1.18 5.85
CA ASN A 326 -12.95 -0.86 4.73
C ASN A 326 -13.53 -1.19 3.35
N LEU A 327 -14.64 -0.54 2.97
CA LEU A 327 -15.51 -0.91 1.82
C LEU A 327 -14.80 -0.95 0.46
N SER A 328 -13.66 -0.27 0.33
CA SER A 328 -12.83 -0.32 -0.88
C SER A 328 -12.21 -1.70 -1.12
N VAL A 329 -11.71 -2.36 -0.06
CA VAL A 329 -11.09 -3.69 -0.14
C VAL A 329 -12.06 -4.79 -0.61
N PRO A 330 -13.21 -5.05 0.04
CA PRO A 330 -14.14 -6.08 -0.39
C PRO A 330 -14.73 -5.76 -1.76
N ALA A 331 -14.85 -4.48 -2.15
CA ALA A 331 -15.26 -4.12 -3.50
C ALA A 331 -14.25 -4.57 -4.56
N LEU A 332 -12.95 -4.34 -4.34
CA LEU A 332 -11.89 -4.81 -5.23
C LEU A 332 -11.80 -6.35 -5.23
N LEU A 333 -11.80 -6.99 -4.07
CA LEU A 333 -11.75 -8.45 -3.96
C LEU A 333 -12.96 -9.12 -4.64
N ARG A 334 -14.15 -8.51 -4.56
CA ARG A 334 -15.33 -9.00 -5.29
C ARG A 334 -15.11 -9.01 -6.80
N GLN A 335 -14.47 -7.96 -7.34
CA GLN A 335 -14.22 -7.83 -8.77
C GLN A 335 -13.04 -8.68 -9.24
N CYS A 336 -11.91 -8.64 -8.53
CA CYS A 336 -10.67 -9.33 -8.92
C CYS A 336 -10.68 -10.82 -8.64
N VAL A 337 -11.37 -11.27 -7.59
CA VAL A 337 -11.22 -12.64 -7.05
C VAL A 337 -12.56 -13.35 -7.03
N SER A 338 -13.52 -12.83 -6.26
CA SER A 338 -14.76 -13.56 -5.94
C SER A 338 -15.59 -13.87 -7.19
N ARG A 339 -15.84 -12.87 -8.04
CA ARG A 339 -16.62 -13.02 -9.27
C ARG A 339 -15.93 -13.97 -10.27
N PRO A 340 -14.64 -13.82 -10.61
CA PRO A 340 -13.94 -14.76 -11.48
C PRO A 340 -13.94 -16.20 -10.97
N VAL A 341 -13.72 -16.41 -9.66
CA VAL A 341 -13.74 -17.75 -9.05
C VAL A 341 -15.14 -18.36 -9.12
N ARG A 342 -16.17 -17.60 -8.75
CA ARG A 342 -17.56 -18.05 -8.86
C ARG A 342 -17.93 -18.40 -10.30
N ALA A 343 -17.51 -17.59 -11.28
CA ALA A 343 -17.78 -17.87 -12.69
C ALA A 343 -17.14 -19.17 -13.17
N ARG A 344 -15.97 -19.55 -12.64
CA ARG A 344 -15.31 -20.83 -12.96
C ARG A 344 -15.91 -22.05 -12.27
N VAL A 345 -16.34 -21.91 -11.02
CA VAL A 345 -16.95 -23.01 -10.26
C VAL A 345 -18.40 -23.26 -10.69
N GLY A 346 -19.10 -22.20 -11.12
CA GLY A 346 -20.48 -22.26 -11.58
C GLY A 346 -21.46 -21.45 -10.72
N GLY A 347 -22.70 -21.34 -11.20
CA GLY A 347 -23.81 -20.74 -10.44
C GLY A 347 -24.19 -21.59 -9.21
N GLY A 348 -24.77 -20.96 -8.18
CA GLY A 348 -25.27 -21.65 -6.99
C GLY A 348 -24.45 -21.45 -5.72
N VAL A 349 -24.78 -22.20 -4.67
CA VAL A 349 -24.22 -22.06 -3.32
C VAL A 349 -22.72 -22.36 -3.29
N ALA A 350 -22.28 -23.41 -3.99
CA ALA A 350 -20.87 -23.82 -4.05
C ALA A 350 -19.99 -22.73 -4.70
N GLY A 351 -20.43 -22.13 -5.80
CA GLY A 351 -19.71 -21.03 -6.46
C GLY A 351 -19.65 -19.76 -5.61
N VAL A 352 -20.72 -19.45 -4.87
CA VAL A 352 -20.71 -18.33 -3.90
C VAL A 352 -19.73 -18.60 -2.76
N ALA A 353 -19.75 -19.81 -2.18
CA ALA A 353 -18.82 -20.20 -1.13
C ALA A 353 -17.36 -20.14 -1.59
N ALA A 354 -17.05 -20.72 -2.75
CA ALA A 354 -15.71 -20.68 -3.33
C ALA A 354 -15.23 -19.24 -3.59
N GLY A 355 -16.11 -18.39 -4.13
CA GLY A 355 -15.79 -16.98 -4.35
C GLY A 355 -15.56 -16.19 -3.05
N VAL A 356 -16.25 -16.52 -1.96
CA VAL A 356 -16.02 -15.90 -0.64
C VAL A 356 -14.70 -16.40 -0.05
N LEU A 357 -14.49 -17.71 0.02
CA LEU A 357 -13.27 -18.32 0.55
C LEU A 357 -12.01 -17.81 -0.17
N ALA A 358 -12.05 -17.74 -1.51
CA ALA A 358 -10.94 -17.21 -2.28
C ALA A 358 -10.67 -15.73 -1.99
N ALA A 359 -11.71 -14.90 -1.86
CA ALA A 359 -11.55 -13.48 -1.53
C ALA A 359 -10.90 -13.29 -0.15
N PHE A 360 -11.31 -14.08 0.84
CA PHE A 360 -10.71 -14.06 2.18
C PHE A 360 -9.27 -14.59 2.18
N LEU A 361 -8.97 -15.66 1.43
CA LEU A 361 -7.61 -16.17 1.30
C LEU A 361 -6.67 -15.12 0.69
N VAL A 362 -7.08 -14.50 -0.42
CA VAL A 362 -6.29 -13.42 -1.05
C VAL A 362 -6.16 -12.23 -0.11
N SER A 363 -7.21 -11.86 0.63
CA SER A 363 -7.12 -10.83 1.67
C SER A 363 -6.07 -11.20 2.73
N GLY A 364 -6.04 -12.46 3.18
CA GLY A 364 -5.07 -12.97 4.14
C GLY A 364 -3.62 -12.81 3.66
N ILE A 365 -3.34 -13.24 2.43
CA ILE A 365 -2.01 -13.08 1.80
C ILE A 365 -1.62 -11.60 1.71
N MET A 366 -2.55 -10.71 1.38
CA MET A 366 -2.26 -9.27 1.33
C MET A 366 -2.02 -8.69 2.73
N HIS A 367 -2.66 -9.22 3.78
CA HIS A 367 -2.36 -8.81 5.15
C HIS A 367 -1.01 -9.32 5.66
N GLU A 368 -0.51 -10.47 5.17
CA GLU A 368 0.89 -10.86 5.37
C GLU A 368 1.83 -9.80 4.79
N ALA A 369 1.55 -9.30 3.59
CA ALA A 369 2.34 -8.24 2.97
C ALA A 369 2.27 -6.92 3.76
N VAL A 370 1.09 -6.54 4.25
CA VAL A 370 0.91 -5.35 5.11
C VAL A 370 1.70 -5.48 6.42
N ILE A 371 1.67 -6.65 7.06
CA ILE A 371 2.43 -6.92 8.28
C ILE A 371 3.93 -7.01 8.00
N TYR A 372 4.33 -7.50 6.82
CA TYR A 372 5.71 -7.40 6.36
C TYR A 372 6.16 -5.94 6.23
N TYR A 373 5.34 -5.05 5.65
CA TYR A 373 5.66 -3.62 5.64
C TYR A 373 5.75 -3.03 7.05
N ALA A 374 4.97 -3.50 8.02
CA ALA A 374 5.10 -3.02 9.39
C ALA A 374 6.40 -3.51 10.06
N THR A 375 6.65 -4.82 10.00
CA THR A 375 7.64 -5.51 10.83
C THR A 375 9.00 -5.72 10.14
N LEU A 376 9.02 -5.70 8.80
CA LEU A 376 10.13 -6.15 7.96
C LEU A 376 10.60 -7.58 8.28
N ARG A 377 9.70 -8.42 8.80
CA ARG A 377 9.97 -9.83 9.09
C ARG A 377 9.22 -10.74 8.13
N PRO A 378 9.76 -11.93 7.81
CA PRO A 378 9.07 -12.90 6.95
C PRO A 378 7.64 -13.21 7.44
N PRO A 379 6.70 -13.50 6.52
CA PRO A 379 5.32 -13.79 6.86
C PRO A 379 5.22 -15.04 7.76
N THR A 380 4.33 -14.99 8.75
CA THR A 380 4.14 -16.09 9.70
C THR A 380 2.99 -17.01 9.32
N GLY A 381 2.10 -16.57 8.43
CA GLY A 381 0.87 -17.30 8.08
C GLY A 381 -0.29 -17.05 9.04
N GLU A 382 -0.06 -16.38 10.18
CA GLU A 382 -1.10 -16.10 11.17
C GLU A 382 -2.17 -15.13 10.62
N PRO A 383 -1.82 -14.01 9.96
CA PRO A 383 -2.79 -13.17 9.25
C PRO A 383 -3.58 -13.92 8.19
N THR A 384 -2.94 -14.80 7.43
CA THR A 384 -3.62 -15.63 6.44
C THR A 384 -4.63 -16.56 7.09
N ALA A 385 -4.26 -17.20 8.20
CA ALA A 385 -5.15 -18.05 8.97
C ALA A 385 -6.36 -17.28 9.53
N PHE A 386 -6.14 -16.05 10.01
CA PHE A 386 -7.23 -15.17 10.48
C PHE A 386 -8.29 -14.96 9.40
N PHE A 387 -7.88 -14.52 8.21
CA PHE A 387 -8.85 -14.27 7.15
C PHE A 387 -9.46 -15.56 6.60
N ALA A 388 -8.69 -16.64 6.48
CA ALA A 388 -9.22 -17.94 6.06
C ALA A 388 -10.33 -18.44 7.02
N LEU A 389 -10.10 -18.34 8.33
CA LEU A 389 -11.08 -18.67 9.37
C LEU A 389 -12.33 -17.80 9.23
N HIS A 390 -12.18 -16.48 9.11
CA HIS A 390 -13.33 -15.57 8.97
C HIS A 390 -14.11 -15.83 7.68
N GLY A 391 -13.43 -16.22 6.60
CA GLY A 391 -14.06 -16.61 5.34
C GLY A 391 -14.90 -17.87 5.49
N ALA A 392 -14.36 -18.90 6.13
CA ALA A 392 -15.08 -20.15 6.43
C ALA A 392 -16.31 -19.88 7.32
N CYS A 393 -16.14 -19.11 8.39
CA CYS A 393 -17.24 -18.71 9.26
C CYS A 393 -18.30 -17.88 8.52
N ALA A 394 -17.93 -16.95 7.65
CA ALA A 394 -18.88 -16.15 6.87
C ALA A 394 -19.67 -16.98 5.83
N VAL A 395 -19.08 -18.05 5.31
CA VAL A 395 -19.79 -19.04 4.48
C VAL A 395 -20.75 -19.85 5.34
N ALA A 396 -20.29 -20.35 6.49
CA ALA A 396 -21.11 -21.10 7.43
C ALA A 396 -22.32 -20.27 7.93
N GLU A 397 -22.10 -19.02 8.34
CA GLU A 397 -23.17 -18.07 8.70
C GLU A 397 -24.19 -17.93 7.57
N GLY A 398 -23.73 -17.79 6.33
CA GLY A 398 -24.61 -17.68 5.16
C GLY A 398 -25.44 -18.94 4.92
N TRP A 399 -24.84 -20.11 5.16
CA TRP A 399 -25.52 -21.40 5.06
C TRP A 399 -26.57 -21.56 6.17
N PHE A 400 -26.21 -21.35 7.44
CA PHE A 400 -27.15 -21.41 8.56
C PHE A 400 -28.30 -20.41 8.43
N ALA A 401 -28.00 -19.17 8.00
CA ALA A 401 -29.02 -18.15 7.80
C ALA A 401 -30.05 -18.48 6.72
N ALA A 402 -29.71 -19.39 5.79
CA ALA A 402 -30.61 -19.89 4.74
C ALA A 402 -31.52 -21.03 5.22
N HIS A 403 -31.22 -21.67 6.37
CA HIS A 403 -32.05 -22.75 6.92
C HIS A 403 -33.19 -22.18 7.76
N LYS A 404 -34.44 -22.54 7.41
CA LYS A 404 -35.67 -21.97 8.01
C LYS A 404 -35.80 -22.19 9.53
N GLY A 405 -35.10 -23.15 10.10
CA GLY A 405 -35.15 -23.48 11.53
C GLY A 405 -34.04 -22.89 12.39
N TRP A 406 -33.10 -22.11 11.82
CA TRP A 406 -31.99 -21.56 12.60
C TRP A 406 -32.45 -20.38 13.48
N PRO A 407 -32.40 -20.49 14.83
CA PRO A 407 -32.81 -19.41 15.70
C PRO A 407 -31.83 -18.23 15.53
N ARG A 408 -32.36 -17.09 15.12
CA ARG A 408 -31.56 -15.86 15.00
C ARG A 408 -31.54 -15.16 16.36
N PRO A 409 -30.36 -15.01 17.00
CA PRO A 409 -30.29 -14.29 18.26
C PRO A 409 -30.73 -12.83 18.05
N PRO A 410 -31.22 -12.16 19.11
CA PRO A 410 -31.50 -10.73 19.06
C PRO A 410 -30.29 -9.95 18.54
N ARG A 411 -30.52 -8.87 17.80
CA ARG A 411 -29.45 -8.14 17.10
C ARG A 411 -28.31 -7.72 18.04
N ALA A 412 -28.62 -7.24 19.24
CA ALA A 412 -27.61 -6.85 20.22
C ALA A 412 -26.70 -8.02 20.63
N VAL A 413 -27.28 -9.20 20.87
CA VAL A 413 -26.53 -10.43 21.19
C VAL A 413 -25.67 -10.85 19.99
N ALA A 414 -26.25 -10.86 18.80
CA ALA A 414 -25.52 -11.18 17.57
C ALA A 414 -24.33 -10.23 17.34
N THR A 415 -24.52 -8.94 17.62
CA THR A 415 -23.45 -7.93 17.54
C THR A 415 -22.36 -8.17 18.58
N ALA A 416 -22.73 -8.41 19.83
CA ALA A 416 -21.77 -8.71 20.88
C ALA A 416 -20.93 -9.96 20.54
N LEU A 417 -21.59 -11.04 20.08
CA LEU A 417 -20.91 -12.27 19.66
C LEU A 417 -20.00 -12.06 18.45
N THR A 418 -20.45 -11.31 17.45
CA THR A 418 -19.65 -10.98 16.25
C THR A 418 -18.40 -10.20 16.63
N LEU A 419 -18.53 -9.17 17.46
CA LEU A 419 -17.40 -8.36 17.89
C LEU A 419 -16.45 -9.15 18.80
N ALA A 420 -16.99 -9.95 19.72
CA ALA A 420 -16.19 -10.82 20.57
C ALA A 420 -15.37 -11.80 19.73
N PHE A 421 -15.98 -12.42 18.71
CA PHE A 421 -15.27 -13.30 17.79
C PHE A 421 -14.14 -12.57 17.04
N ILE A 422 -14.43 -11.40 16.45
CA ILE A 422 -13.45 -10.61 15.69
C ILE A 422 -12.28 -10.17 16.59
N LEU A 423 -12.57 -9.72 17.80
CA LEU A 423 -11.55 -9.29 18.75
C LEU A 423 -10.72 -10.48 19.23
N ALA A 424 -11.35 -11.58 19.61
CA ALA A 424 -10.66 -12.78 20.08
C ALA A 424 -9.71 -13.35 19.01
N THR A 425 -10.17 -13.50 17.77
CA THR A 425 -9.31 -13.97 16.68
C THR A 425 -8.25 -12.93 16.28
N GLY A 426 -8.56 -11.63 16.38
CA GLY A 426 -7.59 -10.55 16.13
C GLY A 426 -6.46 -10.55 17.16
N PHE A 427 -6.80 -10.71 18.44
CA PHE A 427 -5.84 -10.83 19.53
C PHE A 427 -4.97 -12.07 19.38
N TRP A 428 -5.52 -13.15 18.83
CA TRP A 428 -4.80 -14.40 18.62
C TRP A 428 -3.89 -14.39 17.38
N LEU A 429 -4.34 -13.85 16.25
CA LEU A 429 -3.68 -14.09 14.95
C LEU A 429 -3.13 -12.83 14.28
N ILE A 430 -3.58 -11.62 14.67
CA ILE A 430 -3.14 -10.36 14.07
C ILE A 430 -2.16 -9.61 14.98
N VAL A 431 -2.45 -9.54 16.28
CA VAL A 431 -1.63 -8.79 17.23
C VAL A 431 -0.25 -9.43 17.47
N PRO A 432 -0.11 -10.76 17.66
CA PRO A 432 1.18 -11.36 18.03
C PRO A 432 2.32 -11.16 17.02
N PRO A 433 2.11 -11.26 15.69
CA PRO A 433 3.16 -10.91 14.72
C PRO A 433 3.77 -9.51 14.92
N ILE A 434 2.98 -8.55 15.42
CA ILE A 434 3.39 -7.15 15.60
C ILE A 434 4.08 -6.96 16.95
N THR A 435 3.57 -7.59 18.01
CA THR A 435 4.12 -7.42 19.36
C THR A 435 5.39 -8.25 19.58
N ARG A 436 5.47 -9.47 19.03
CA ARG A 436 6.68 -10.33 19.12
C ARG A 436 7.91 -9.68 18.48
N THR A 437 7.73 -8.81 17.49
CA THR A 437 8.81 -8.08 16.82
C THR A 437 9.13 -6.74 17.48
N GLY A 438 8.38 -6.33 18.51
CA GLY A 438 8.49 -5.02 19.15
C GLY A 438 8.00 -3.87 18.26
N THR A 439 7.27 -4.18 17.19
CA THR A 439 6.78 -3.19 16.22
C THR A 439 5.68 -2.31 16.82
N ASP A 440 4.93 -2.83 17.79
CA ASP A 440 3.97 -2.06 18.60
C ASP A 440 4.63 -0.83 19.26
N ARG A 441 5.86 -0.96 19.77
CA ARG A 441 6.60 0.15 20.38
C ARG A 441 6.92 1.26 19.38
N VAL A 442 7.22 0.88 18.14
CA VAL A 442 7.49 1.84 17.04
C VAL A 442 6.22 2.58 16.66
N VAL A 443 5.11 1.83 16.51
CA VAL A 443 3.79 2.42 16.23
C VAL A 443 3.43 3.45 17.31
N ILE A 444 3.59 3.10 18.59
CA ILE A 444 3.32 3.99 19.70
C ILE A 444 4.21 5.24 19.63
N ALA A 445 5.52 5.07 19.49
CA ALA A 445 6.46 6.19 19.47
C ALA A 445 6.21 7.15 18.30
N GLU A 446 5.93 6.65 17.10
CA GLU A 446 5.59 7.51 15.96
C GLU A 446 4.22 8.19 16.14
N SER A 447 3.26 7.53 16.76
CA SER A 447 1.95 8.13 17.07
C SER A 447 2.06 9.21 18.15
N GLU A 448 2.89 9.02 19.18
CA GLU A 448 3.21 10.05 20.19
C GLU A 448 3.85 11.27 19.53
N ALA A 449 4.81 11.06 18.63
CA ALA A 449 5.46 12.13 17.87
C ALA A 449 4.45 12.91 17.00
N MET A 450 3.52 12.20 16.34
CA MET A 450 2.46 12.83 15.55
C MET A 450 1.54 13.70 16.42
N VAL A 451 1.11 13.20 17.57
CA VAL A 451 0.25 13.94 18.51
C VAL A 451 0.98 15.17 19.06
N ALA A 452 2.25 15.04 19.42
CA ALA A 452 3.08 16.16 19.87
C ALA A 452 3.20 17.23 18.77
N PHE A 453 3.52 16.83 17.54
CA PHE A 453 3.61 17.74 16.40
C PHE A 453 2.32 18.53 16.16
N VAL A 454 1.16 17.86 16.19
CA VAL A 454 -0.14 18.51 16.01
C VAL A 454 -0.44 19.49 17.14
N ARG A 455 -0.17 19.10 18.39
CA ARG A 455 -0.33 19.97 19.57
C ARG A 455 0.54 21.21 19.47
N ASP A 456 1.81 21.04 19.13
CA ASP A 456 2.78 22.13 19.07
C ASP A 456 2.45 23.10 17.94
N ALA A 457 2.09 22.59 16.75
CA ALA A 457 1.59 23.39 15.63
C ALA A 457 0.31 24.16 15.99
N GLY A 458 -0.63 23.53 16.71
CA GLY A 458 -1.84 24.18 17.20
C GLY A 458 -1.54 25.30 18.21
N SER A 459 -0.59 25.07 19.12
CA SER A 459 -0.16 26.07 20.11
C SER A 459 0.50 27.27 19.45
N TRP A 460 1.32 27.04 18.43
CA TRP A 460 1.96 28.08 17.62
C TRP A 460 0.92 28.91 16.88
N ALA A 461 -0.03 28.26 16.17
CA ALA A 461 -1.09 28.97 15.46
C ALA A 461 -1.94 29.83 16.40
N ALA A 462 -2.30 29.31 17.57
CA ALA A 462 -3.04 30.06 18.58
C ALA A 462 -2.23 31.26 19.12
N ALA A 463 -0.92 31.11 19.31
CA ALA A 463 -0.03 32.20 19.72
C ALA A 463 0.08 33.28 18.63
N SER A 464 0.21 32.88 17.36
CA SER A 464 0.24 33.81 16.21
C SER A 464 -1.06 34.60 16.08
N VAL A 465 -2.22 33.96 16.25
CA VAL A 465 -3.52 34.63 16.23
C VAL A 465 -3.65 35.61 17.40
N ARG A 466 -3.26 35.21 18.61
CA ARG A 466 -3.26 36.12 19.77
C ARG A 466 -2.37 37.34 19.54
N SER A 467 -1.15 37.14 19.05
CA SER A 467 -0.22 38.22 18.72
C SER A 467 -0.79 39.19 17.68
N ALA A 468 -1.43 38.68 16.63
CA ALA A 468 -2.08 39.50 15.60
C ALA A 468 -3.27 40.31 16.14
N LEU A 469 -4.02 39.76 17.11
CA LEU A 469 -5.16 40.44 17.74
C LEU A 469 -4.73 41.48 18.80
N THR A 470 -3.58 41.28 19.45
CA THR A 470 -3.06 42.22 20.47
C THR A 470 -2.11 43.27 19.91
N GLY A 471 -1.69 43.16 18.65
CA GLY A 471 -0.69 44.04 18.01
C GLY A 471 -1.24 45.31 17.35
N HIS A 472 -2.44 45.79 17.72
CA HIS A 472 -3.03 47.06 17.25
C HIS A 472 -3.51 47.93 18.43
N SER A 473 -2.61 48.21 19.38
CA SER A 473 -2.83 49.22 20.42
C SER A 473 -1.67 50.20 20.47
#